data_AF-A0A927H6A6-F1
#
_entry.id   AF-A0A927H6A6-F1
#
_cell.length_a   1.000
_cell.length_b   1.000
_cell.length_c   1.000
_cell.angle_alpha   90.00
_cell.angle_beta   90.00
_cell.angle_gamma   90.00
#
_symmetry.space_group_name_H-M   'P 1'
#
loop_
_entity.id
_entity.type
_entity.pdbx_description
1 polymer ?
#
loop_
_entity_poly.entity_id
_entity_poly.type
_entity_poly.pdbx_seq_one_letter_code
_entity_poly.pdbx_strand_id
1 'polypeptide(L)'
;MKKEPKLQDDLPREELEKIVLSFTDPRQVRNVRYDGEGNSFPLYDETDLRDAKAILGVDVKFPLVLPDTELKISNSVLLREGDRNTGFAFRHGADALWNSYRAPYDSAVYDMNDELWLYQSKEPLFDAAKLSYVRTLYADGVEIKAYADPDHVYVGPSYLGNGHDKTKIRSQTYYFWKQNGIYYAACFHGLDADQEENVRRLAAVPAE
;
A
#
# COMPACT_ATOMS: atom_id res chain seq x y z
N MET A 1 -1.26 31.99 -22.92
CA MET A 1 -1.45 30.58 -22.53
C MET A 1 -0.31 29.75 -23.10
N LYS A 2 0.59 29.23 -22.25
CA LYS A 2 1.56 28.20 -22.64
C LYS A 2 0.83 26.85 -22.64
N LYS A 3 0.83 26.14 -23.76
CA LYS A 3 0.37 24.75 -23.83
C LYS A 3 1.48 23.87 -23.26
N GLU A 4 1.16 23.00 -22.30
CA GLU A 4 2.06 21.94 -21.85
C GLU A 4 2.35 20.98 -23.01
N PRO A 5 3.59 20.49 -23.17
CA PRO A 5 3.89 19.49 -24.17
C PRO A 5 3.34 18.14 -23.71
N LYS A 6 2.36 17.61 -24.46
CA LYS A 6 1.94 16.21 -24.37
C LYS A 6 3.10 15.35 -24.83
N LEU A 7 3.64 14.51 -23.95
CA LEU A 7 4.79 13.65 -24.22
C LEU A 7 4.49 12.50 -25.20
N GLN A 8 3.32 12.46 -25.84
CA GLN A 8 2.73 11.20 -26.33
C GLN A 8 2.76 11.00 -27.85
N ASP A 9 3.04 12.02 -28.67
CA ASP A 9 2.66 11.92 -30.09
C ASP A 9 3.77 11.87 -31.16
N ASP A 10 5.09 11.93 -30.87
CA ASP A 10 6.09 11.92 -31.97
C ASP A 10 7.45 11.27 -31.64
N LEU A 11 7.50 10.08 -31.02
CA LEU A 11 8.74 9.29 -31.01
C LEU A 11 8.79 8.39 -32.26
N PRO A 12 9.80 8.53 -33.14
CA PRO A 12 9.99 7.61 -34.25
C PRO A 12 10.06 6.17 -33.75
N ARG A 13 9.46 5.23 -34.48
CA ARG A 13 9.37 3.81 -34.08
C ARG A 13 10.73 3.22 -33.69
N GLU A 14 11.79 3.62 -34.38
CA GLU A 14 13.17 3.21 -34.10
C GLU A 14 13.70 3.73 -32.76
N GLU A 15 13.30 4.93 -32.33
CA GLU A 15 13.64 5.44 -31.01
C GLU A 15 12.83 4.75 -29.91
N LEU A 16 11.55 4.48 -30.18
CA LEU A 16 10.71 3.71 -29.26
C LEU A 16 11.27 2.29 -29.05
N GLU A 17 11.73 1.63 -30.11
CA GLU A 17 12.38 0.32 -30.03
C GLU A 17 13.69 0.38 -29.24
N LYS A 18 14.53 1.40 -29.44
CA LYS A 18 15.75 1.59 -28.62
C LYS A 18 15.42 1.81 -27.15
N ILE A 19 14.38 2.59 -26.86
CA ILE A 19 13.91 2.83 -25.48
C ILE A 19 13.42 1.51 -24.87
N VAL A 20 12.55 0.76 -25.54
CA VAL A 20 12.04 -0.53 -25.05
C VAL A 20 13.17 -1.54 -24.83
N LEU A 21 14.13 -1.62 -25.75
CA LEU A 21 15.30 -2.51 -25.64
C LEU A 21 16.33 -2.05 -24.59
N SER A 22 16.28 -0.79 -24.16
CA SER A 22 17.11 -0.28 -23.06
C SER A 22 16.61 -0.71 -21.68
N PHE A 23 15.32 -1.07 -21.56
CA PHE A 23 14.79 -1.64 -20.33
C PHE A 23 15.27 -3.08 -20.20
N THR A 24 15.83 -3.40 -19.03
CA THR A 24 16.18 -4.77 -18.68
C THR A 24 14.89 -5.51 -18.30
N ASP A 25 14.67 -6.70 -18.86
CA ASP A 25 13.52 -7.54 -18.49
C ASP A 25 13.54 -7.77 -16.97
N PRO A 26 12.43 -7.57 -16.24
CA PRO A 26 12.41 -7.75 -14.79
C PRO A 26 12.93 -9.12 -14.34
N ARG A 27 12.78 -10.17 -15.16
CA ARG A 27 13.29 -11.52 -14.88
C ARG A 27 14.80 -11.66 -15.08
N GLN A 28 15.44 -10.70 -15.74
CA GLN A 28 16.90 -10.58 -15.91
C GLN A 28 17.53 -9.71 -14.82
N VAL A 29 16.73 -8.91 -14.13
CA VAL A 29 17.10 -8.17 -12.91
C VAL A 29 17.03 -9.14 -11.72
N ARG A 30 17.95 -10.11 -11.65
CA ARG A 30 18.08 -11.06 -10.53
C ARG A 30 19.24 -10.67 -9.63
N ASN A 31 19.12 -10.90 -8.32
CA ASN A 31 20.14 -10.57 -7.32
C ASN A 31 20.50 -9.08 -7.27
N VAL A 32 19.49 -8.21 -7.40
CA VAL A 32 19.69 -6.79 -7.08
C VAL A 32 20.15 -6.71 -5.63
N ARG A 33 21.09 -5.81 -5.33
CA ARG A 33 21.52 -5.56 -3.96
C ARG A 33 20.35 -4.97 -3.16
N TYR A 34 19.68 -5.82 -2.38
CA TYR A 34 18.61 -5.44 -1.44
C TYR A 34 19.14 -4.73 -0.19
N ASP A 35 20.46 -4.58 -0.05
CA ASP A 35 21.07 -3.72 0.98
C ASP A 35 20.74 -2.24 0.78
N GLY A 36 20.20 -1.89 -0.40
CA GLY A 36 19.49 -0.65 -0.74
C GLY A 36 19.99 0.51 0.08
N GLU A 37 21.04 1.20 -0.40
CA GLU A 37 21.60 2.40 0.23
C GLU A 37 20.52 3.48 0.47
N GLY A 38 19.72 3.29 1.52
CA GLY A 38 18.60 4.12 1.94
C GLY A 38 17.45 4.26 0.94
N ASN A 39 17.04 3.24 0.18
CA ASN A 39 15.86 3.31 -0.70
C ASN A 39 14.90 2.13 -0.49
N SER A 40 13.60 2.40 -0.48
CA SER A 40 12.55 1.36 -0.51
C SER A 40 12.56 0.61 -1.84
N PHE A 41 12.17 -0.66 -1.81
CA PHE A 41 12.18 -1.50 -3.01
C PHE A 41 10.93 -2.38 -3.14
N PRO A 42 10.44 -2.58 -4.37
CA PRO A 42 9.33 -3.47 -4.65
C PRO A 42 9.72 -4.93 -4.43
N LEU A 43 8.73 -5.75 -4.07
CA LEU A 43 8.85 -7.20 -3.94
C LEU A 43 8.11 -7.85 -5.12
N TYR A 44 8.81 -8.70 -5.85
CA TYR A 44 8.31 -9.40 -7.04
C TYR A 44 8.17 -10.90 -6.83
N ASP A 45 8.97 -11.50 -5.94
CA ASP A 45 8.92 -12.93 -5.67
C ASP A 45 9.19 -13.32 -4.20
N GLU A 46 9.21 -14.63 -3.92
CA GLU A 46 9.45 -15.19 -2.58
C GLU A 46 10.86 -14.90 -2.04
N THR A 47 11.84 -14.67 -2.91
CA THR A 47 13.19 -14.28 -2.51
C THR A 47 13.15 -12.88 -1.93
N ASP A 48 12.48 -11.95 -2.62
CA ASP A 48 12.32 -10.57 -2.15
C ASP A 48 11.59 -10.50 -0.81
N LEU A 49 10.53 -11.32 -0.66
CA LEU A 49 9.80 -11.42 0.60
C LEU A 49 10.68 -11.95 1.74
N ARG A 50 11.53 -12.95 1.46
CA ARG A 50 12.47 -13.50 2.45
C ARG A 50 13.49 -12.45 2.89
N ASP A 51 14.04 -11.70 1.94
CA ASP A 51 15.01 -10.64 2.23
C ASP A 51 14.36 -9.48 2.99
N ALA A 52 13.13 -9.11 2.62
CA ALA A 52 12.35 -8.13 3.37
C ALA A 52 12.07 -8.57 4.81
N LYS A 53 11.69 -9.83 5.04
CA LYS A 53 11.53 -10.41 6.38
C LYS A 53 12.83 -10.35 7.18
N ALA A 54 13.96 -10.69 6.56
CA ALA A 54 15.27 -10.65 7.23
C ALA A 54 15.64 -9.22 7.67
N ILE A 55 15.34 -8.23 6.83
CA ILE A 55 15.56 -6.82 7.13
C ILE A 55 14.61 -6.31 8.23
N LEU A 56 13.32 -6.59 8.11
CA LEU A 56 12.31 -6.20 9.11
C LEU A 56 12.61 -6.88 10.45
N GLY A 57 13.10 -8.12 10.42
CA GLY A 57 13.40 -8.94 11.58
C GLY A 57 12.14 -9.25 12.40
N VAL A 58 11.00 -9.42 11.73
CA VAL A 58 9.70 -9.86 12.24
C VAL A 58 9.01 -10.73 11.19
N ASP A 59 8.16 -11.64 11.66
CA ASP A 59 7.21 -12.35 10.80
C ASP A 59 6.18 -11.34 10.24
N VAL A 60 5.67 -11.59 9.04
CA VAL A 60 4.72 -10.68 8.37
C VAL A 60 3.50 -11.43 7.87
N LYS A 61 2.35 -10.76 7.88
CA LYS A 61 1.13 -11.23 7.22
C LYS A 61 1.26 -10.96 5.73
N PHE A 62 1.27 -12.00 4.90
CA PHE A 62 1.38 -11.83 3.44
C PHE A 62 0.32 -12.65 2.68
N PRO A 63 -0.98 -12.43 2.94
CA PRO A 63 -2.01 -13.11 2.16
C PRO A 63 -1.97 -12.59 0.72
N LEU A 64 -1.79 -13.49 -0.25
CA LEU A 64 -1.86 -13.13 -1.68
C LEU A 64 -3.29 -12.74 -2.11
N VAL A 65 -4.27 -13.33 -1.44
CA VAL A 65 -5.70 -13.01 -1.54
C VAL A 65 -6.22 -12.84 -0.12
N LEU A 66 -6.91 -11.74 0.15
CA LEU A 66 -7.50 -11.54 1.47
C LEU A 66 -8.64 -12.56 1.68
N PRO A 67 -8.66 -13.31 2.79
CA PRO A 67 -9.62 -14.41 2.99
C PRO A 67 -11.07 -13.98 2.81
N ASP A 68 -11.86 -14.80 2.12
CA ASP A 68 -13.28 -14.58 1.84
C ASP A 68 -13.60 -13.25 1.12
N THR A 69 -12.67 -12.77 0.29
CA THR A 69 -12.86 -11.59 -0.55
C THR A 69 -12.28 -11.80 -1.95
N GLU A 70 -12.58 -10.87 -2.86
CA GLU A 70 -11.94 -10.79 -4.18
C GLU A 70 -10.66 -9.95 -4.16
N LEU A 71 -10.27 -9.39 -3.02
CA LEU A 71 -9.11 -8.49 -2.91
C LEU A 71 -7.80 -9.29 -3.02
N LYS A 72 -7.03 -8.99 -4.06
CA LYS A 72 -5.74 -9.62 -4.33
C LYS A 72 -4.61 -8.61 -4.16
N ILE A 73 -3.46 -9.11 -3.75
CA ILE A 73 -2.26 -8.30 -3.71
C ILE A 73 -1.95 -7.80 -5.12
N SER A 74 -1.74 -6.50 -5.25
CA SER A 74 -1.46 -5.80 -6.50
C SER A 74 -0.09 -5.15 -6.51
N ASN A 75 0.42 -4.81 -5.32
CA ASN A 75 1.75 -4.26 -5.13
C ASN A 75 2.28 -4.64 -3.74
N SER A 76 3.61 -4.78 -3.62
CA SER A 76 4.30 -5.00 -2.36
C SER A 76 5.64 -4.28 -2.36
N VAL A 77 5.96 -3.58 -1.27
CA VAL A 77 7.17 -2.75 -1.16
C VAL A 77 7.72 -2.88 0.26
N LEU A 78 9.02 -3.13 0.38
CA LEU A 78 9.74 -2.88 1.63
C LEU A 78 10.07 -1.39 1.69
N LEU A 79 9.41 -0.70 2.61
CA LEU A 79 9.70 0.67 2.96
C LEU A 79 10.93 0.72 3.87
N ARG A 80 11.94 1.51 3.48
CA ARG A 80 13.18 1.67 4.27
C ARG A 80 13.18 2.96 5.07
N GLU A 81 13.48 2.91 6.36
CA GLU A 81 13.70 4.12 7.17
C GLU A 81 14.72 5.05 6.49
N GLY A 82 14.41 6.35 6.46
CA GLY A 82 15.31 7.34 5.87
C GLY A 82 15.31 7.34 4.33
N ASP A 83 14.38 6.63 3.70
CA ASP A 83 14.20 6.67 2.25
C ASP A 83 14.08 8.10 1.73
N ARG A 84 14.86 8.41 0.69
CA ARG A 84 14.92 9.71 0.02
C ARG A 84 13.91 9.85 -1.11
N ASN A 85 13.31 8.76 -1.58
CA ASN A 85 12.29 8.75 -2.64
C ASN A 85 11.14 9.69 -2.29
N THR A 86 10.93 10.71 -3.12
CA THR A 86 9.89 11.73 -2.92
C THR A 86 8.51 11.30 -3.40
N GLY A 87 8.37 10.11 -3.99
CA GLY A 87 7.11 9.59 -4.51
C GLY A 87 6.15 9.04 -3.46
N PHE A 88 6.62 8.74 -2.25
CA PHE A 88 5.75 8.32 -1.15
C PHE A 88 4.97 9.51 -0.58
N ALA A 89 3.71 9.28 -0.24
CA ALA A 89 2.81 10.32 0.25
C ALA A 89 3.23 10.88 1.62
N PHE A 90 3.97 10.09 2.40
CA PHE A 90 4.53 10.51 3.68
C PHE A 90 5.92 9.89 3.90
N ARG A 91 6.65 10.42 4.90
CA ARG A 91 7.95 9.89 5.32
C ARG A 91 7.75 8.93 6.48
N HIS A 92 8.12 7.66 6.28
CA HIS A 92 8.11 6.65 7.32
C HIS A 92 9.37 6.73 8.19
N GLY A 93 9.17 6.68 9.51
CA GLY A 93 10.25 6.72 10.51
C GLY A 93 10.80 5.35 10.88
N ALA A 94 10.34 4.27 10.23
CA ALA A 94 10.78 2.91 10.49
C ALA A 94 10.68 2.08 9.20
N ASP A 95 11.43 0.98 9.15
CA ASP A 95 11.25 -0.03 8.10
C ASP A 95 9.84 -0.64 8.20
N ALA A 96 9.16 -0.79 7.07
CA ALA A 96 7.82 -1.35 7.04
C ALA A 96 7.56 -2.17 5.78
N LEU A 97 6.79 -3.25 5.89
CA LEU A 97 6.21 -3.89 4.71
C LEU A 97 4.92 -3.20 4.34
N TRP A 98 4.79 -2.75 3.09
CA TRP A 98 3.57 -2.21 2.52
C TRP A 98 3.02 -3.16 1.46
N ASN A 99 1.77 -3.58 1.63
CA ASN A 99 1.01 -4.34 0.64
C ASN A 99 -0.21 -3.53 0.17
N SER A 100 -0.47 -3.54 -1.12
CA SER A 100 -1.69 -2.94 -1.70
C SER A 100 -2.61 -4.03 -2.24
N TYR A 101 -3.87 -3.98 -1.87
CA TYR A 101 -4.91 -4.95 -2.25
C TYR A 101 -5.97 -4.27 -3.10
N ARG A 102 -6.32 -4.90 -4.22
CA ARG A 102 -7.35 -4.44 -5.15
C ARG A 102 -8.20 -5.60 -5.65
N ALA A 103 -9.45 -5.31 -5.97
CA ALA A 103 -10.34 -6.25 -6.63
C ALA A 103 -10.04 -6.32 -8.14
N PRO A 104 -10.48 -7.39 -8.83
CA PRO A 104 -10.55 -7.41 -10.28
C PRO A 104 -11.38 -6.24 -10.83
N TYR A 105 -11.08 -5.80 -12.06
CA TYR A 105 -11.77 -4.66 -12.68
C TYR A 105 -13.27 -4.90 -12.92
N ASP A 106 -13.69 -6.16 -12.96
CA ASP A 106 -15.05 -6.65 -13.17
C ASP A 106 -15.73 -7.11 -11.87
N SER A 107 -15.18 -6.74 -10.70
CA SER A 107 -15.81 -7.03 -9.41
C SER A 107 -17.23 -6.46 -9.35
N ALA A 108 -18.17 -7.28 -8.89
CA ALA A 108 -19.54 -6.84 -8.63
C ALA A 108 -19.71 -6.23 -7.22
N VAL A 109 -18.67 -6.34 -6.37
CA VAL A 109 -18.70 -5.93 -4.96
C VAL A 109 -17.93 -4.63 -4.75
N TYR A 110 -16.78 -4.48 -5.41
CA TYR A 110 -15.85 -3.37 -5.17
C TYR A 110 -15.74 -2.45 -6.39
N ASP A 111 -15.53 -1.14 -6.14
CA ASP A 111 -15.27 -0.20 -7.22
C ASP A 111 -13.85 -0.40 -7.79
N MET A 112 -13.67 -0.13 -9.09
CA MET A 112 -12.39 -0.29 -9.79
C MET A 112 -11.18 0.42 -9.13
N ASN A 113 -11.42 1.50 -8.39
CA ASN A 113 -10.40 2.30 -7.73
C ASN A 113 -10.32 2.05 -6.21
N ASP A 114 -11.10 1.10 -5.70
CA ASP A 114 -11.03 0.69 -4.31
C ASP A 114 -9.70 0.01 -4.02
N GLU A 115 -9.08 0.46 -2.93
CA GLU A 115 -7.77 -0.03 -2.54
C GLU A 115 -7.64 -0.09 -1.03
N LEU A 116 -7.01 -1.18 -0.56
CA LEU A 116 -6.63 -1.40 0.82
C LEU A 116 -5.10 -1.44 0.89
N TRP A 117 -4.52 -0.58 1.71
CA TRP A 117 -3.09 -0.61 2.02
C TRP A 117 -2.87 -1.20 3.40
N LEU A 118 -2.06 -2.24 3.49
CA LEU A 118 -1.61 -2.84 4.74
C LEU A 118 -0.14 -2.49 4.97
N TYR A 119 0.15 -1.91 6.13
CA TYR A 119 1.48 -1.61 6.61
C TYR A 119 1.79 -2.44 7.85
N GLN A 120 3.03 -2.93 7.95
CA GLN A 120 3.50 -3.79 9.03
C GLN A 120 4.91 -3.39 9.43
N SER A 121 5.13 -3.04 10.70
CA SER A 121 6.43 -2.56 11.19
C SER A 121 6.65 -2.89 12.67
N LYS A 122 7.89 -2.77 13.13
CA LYS A 122 8.26 -2.83 14.55
C LYS A 122 7.85 -1.59 15.33
N GLU A 123 7.56 -0.49 14.64
CA GLU A 123 7.16 0.77 15.24
C GLU A 123 5.89 1.33 14.56
N PRO A 124 5.11 2.18 15.25
CA PRO A 124 3.97 2.85 14.63
C PRO A 124 4.41 3.69 13.42
N LEU A 125 3.88 3.36 12.25
CA LEU A 125 4.18 4.09 11.03
C LEU A 125 3.44 5.44 10.93
N PHE A 126 2.26 5.50 11.54
CA PHE A 126 1.37 6.65 11.54
C PHE A 126 1.21 7.18 12.96
N ASP A 127 1.26 8.50 13.11
CA ASP A 127 0.92 9.19 14.35
C ASP A 127 -0.61 9.35 14.44
N ALA A 128 -1.22 8.50 15.26
CA ALA A 128 -2.65 8.50 15.51
C ALA A 128 -3.15 9.80 16.17
N ALA A 129 -2.28 10.59 16.81
CA ALA A 129 -2.66 11.87 17.39
C ALA A 129 -3.00 12.94 16.33
N LYS A 130 -2.57 12.72 15.08
CA LYS A 130 -2.93 13.58 13.94
C LYS A 130 -4.26 13.19 13.28
N LEU A 131 -4.90 12.12 13.76
CA LEU A 131 -6.12 11.58 13.19
C LEU A 131 -7.28 11.68 14.19
N SER A 132 -8.51 11.60 13.69
CA SER A 132 -9.72 11.67 14.51
C SER A 132 -10.16 10.28 14.93
N TYR A 133 -10.08 9.95 16.22
CA TYR A 133 -10.58 8.67 16.72
C TYR A 133 -12.07 8.47 16.40
N VAL A 134 -12.40 7.30 15.88
CA VAL A 134 -13.79 6.92 15.54
C VAL A 134 -14.32 5.90 16.54
N ARG A 135 -13.65 4.75 16.66
CA ARG A 135 -14.10 3.62 17.49
C ARG A 135 -13.02 2.57 17.69
N THR A 136 -13.29 1.63 18.59
CA THR A 136 -12.52 0.40 18.79
C THR A 136 -13.35 -0.80 18.35
N LEU A 137 -12.72 -1.71 17.61
CA LEU A 137 -13.23 -3.00 17.21
C LEU A 137 -12.44 -4.09 17.95
N TYR A 138 -13.07 -5.24 18.15
CA TYR A 138 -12.41 -6.44 18.67
C TYR A 138 -12.63 -7.58 17.68
N ALA A 139 -11.56 -8.26 17.31
CA ALA A 139 -11.60 -9.45 16.45
C ALA A 139 -10.51 -10.42 16.89
N ASP A 140 -10.89 -11.67 17.17
CA ASP A 140 -9.98 -12.75 17.56
C ASP A 140 -8.99 -12.38 18.68
N GLY A 141 -9.48 -11.64 19.69
CA GLY A 141 -8.66 -11.18 20.83
C GLY A 141 -7.72 -10.01 20.53
N VAL A 142 -7.80 -9.44 19.32
CA VAL A 142 -7.05 -8.25 18.89
C VAL A 142 -7.92 -7.01 19.06
N GLU A 143 -7.38 -6.00 19.76
CA GLU A 143 -7.96 -4.66 19.83
C GLU A 143 -7.52 -3.84 18.60
N ILE A 144 -8.48 -3.29 17.88
CA ILE A 144 -8.26 -2.55 16.64
C ILE A 144 -8.92 -1.17 16.75
N LYS A 145 -8.15 -0.11 16.57
CA LYS A 145 -8.64 1.27 16.69
C LYS A 145 -8.80 1.90 15.32
N ALA A 146 -9.98 2.42 15.04
CA ALA A 146 -10.32 3.11 13.80
C ALA A 146 -10.21 4.63 13.98
N TYR A 147 -9.62 5.28 12.99
CA TYR A 147 -9.41 6.72 12.93
C TYR A 147 -9.78 7.26 11.55
N ALA A 148 -10.44 8.41 11.49
CA ALA A 148 -10.70 9.13 10.26
C ALA A 148 -9.58 10.14 9.99
N ASP A 149 -9.25 10.34 8.71
CA ASP A 149 -8.31 11.37 8.24
C ASP A 149 -9.04 12.42 7.38
N PRO A 150 -9.87 13.28 7.98
CA PRO A 150 -10.63 14.29 7.24
C PRO A 150 -9.74 15.37 6.62
N ASP A 151 -8.53 15.55 7.16
CA ASP A 151 -7.56 16.58 6.75
C ASP A 151 -6.51 16.04 5.78
N HIS A 152 -6.57 14.75 5.41
CA HIS A 152 -5.66 14.12 4.45
C HIS A 152 -4.18 14.27 4.85
N VAL A 153 -3.89 14.03 6.13
CA VAL A 153 -2.59 14.29 6.76
C VAL A 153 -1.46 13.47 6.12
N TYR A 154 -1.74 12.22 5.74
CA TYR A 154 -0.72 11.30 5.21
C TYR A 154 -0.84 11.05 3.72
N VAL A 155 -2.06 11.06 3.19
CA VAL A 155 -2.34 10.79 1.78
C VAL A 155 -3.36 11.80 1.32
N GLY A 156 -3.11 12.43 0.18
CA GLY A 156 -4.03 13.41 -0.40
C GLY A 156 -5.44 12.85 -0.66
N PRO A 157 -6.44 13.71 -0.88
CA PRO A 157 -7.82 13.29 -1.12
C PRO A 157 -7.92 12.34 -2.30
N SER A 158 -8.65 11.24 -2.10
CA SER A 158 -9.04 10.31 -3.16
C SER A 158 -10.48 10.61 -3.58
N TYR A 159 -10.79 10.50 -4.87
CA TYR A 159 -12.10 10.90 -5.40
C TYR A 159 -12.86 9.70 -5.99
N LEU A 160 -14.19 9.69 -5.86
CA LEU A 160 -15.05 8.65 -6.44
C LEU A 160 -15.05 8.69 -7.97
N GLY A 161 -15.30 7.53 -8.58
CA GLY A 161 -15.37 7.38 -10.03
C GLY A 161 -14.04 7.66 -10.72
N ASN A 162 -14.06 8.49 -11.77
CA ASN A 162 -12.90 8.83 -12.60
C ASN A 162 -12.09 10.04 -12.05
N GLY A 163 -12.40 10.53 -10.85
CA GLY A 163 -11.68 11.61 -10.19
C GLY A 163 -11.86 13.01 -10.78
N HIS A 164 -12.74 13.18 -11.78
CA HIS A 164 -13.04 14.51 -12.34
C HIS A 164 -13.91 15.36 -11.41
N ASP A 165 -14.78 14.74 -10.63
CA ASP A 165 -15.63 15.42 -9.66
C ASP A 165 -14.93 15.53 -8.30
N LYS A 166 -14.29 16.68 -8.07
CA LYS A 166 -13.56 16.97 -6.82
C LYS A 166 -14.46 17.14 -5.60
N THR A 167 -15.79 17.14 -5.76
CA THR A 167 -16.74 17.24 -4.63
C THR A 167 -17.01 15.87 -4.00
N LYS A 168 -16.69 14.78 -4.69
CA LYS A 168 -16.95 13.40 -4.26
C LYS A 168 -15.70 12.77 -3.68
N ILE A 169 -15.29 13.25 -2.51
CA ILE A 169 -14.12 12.74 -1.79
C ILE A 169 -14.48 11.40 -1.12
N ARG A 170 -13.63 10.39 -1.30
CA ARG A 170 -13.73 9.08 -0.64
C ARG A 170 -13.38 9.22 0.83
N SER A 171 -14.01 8.41 1.68
CA SER A 171 -13.57 8.31 3.06
C SER A 171 -12.13 7.77 3.11
N GLN A 172 -11.35 8.27 4.06
CA GLN A 172 -10.04 7.74 4.40
C GLN A 172 -10.05 7.36 5.87
N THR A 173 -10.10 6.05 6.11
CA THR A 173 -10.12 5.48 7.45
C THR A 173 -8.88 4.63 7.64
N TYR A 174 -8.23 4.84 8.77
CA TYR A 174 -7.07 4.09 9.22
C TYR A 174 -7.47 3.19 10.38
N TYR A 175 -7.05 1.93 10.32
CA TYR A 175 -7.22 0.97 11.39
C TYR A 175 -5.85 0.56 11.91
N PHE A 176 -5.63 0.78 13.20
CA PHE A 176 -4.38 0.45 13.86
C PHE A 176 -4.58 -0.67 14.86
N TRP A 177 -3.70 -1.65 14.85
CA TRP A 177 -3.64 -2.68 15.88
C TRP A 177 -2.21 -3.13 16.12
N LYS A 178 -2.00 -3.77 17.27
CA LYS A 178 -0.73 -4.40 17.61
C LYS A 178 -0.97 -5.86 17.91
N GLN A 179 -0.19 -6.74 17.29
CA GLN A 179 -0.27 -8.17 17.51
C GLN A 179 1.15 -8.75 17.49
N ASN A 180 1.50 -9.55 18.49
CA ASN A 180 2.81 -10.19 18.61
C ASN A 180 4.01 -9.22 18.51
N GLY A 181 3.87 -8.00 19.04
CA GLY A 181 4.92 -6.99 18.99
C GLY A 181 4.99 -6.18 17.69
N ILE A 182 4.22 -6.55 16.66
CA ILE A 182 4.18 -5.87 15.35
C ILE A 182 3.04 -4.85 15.35
N TYR A 183 3.33 -3.67 14.84
CA TYR A 183 2.37 -2.60 14.60
C TYR A 183 1.83 -2.71 13.18
N TYR A 184 0.51 -2.71 13.07
CA TYR A 184 -0.19 -2.80 11.81
C TYR A 184 -1.00 -1.53 11.57
N ALA A 185 -1.06 -1.11 10.32
CA ALA A 185 -1.97 -0.08 9.86
C ALA A 185 -2.65 -0.52 8.56
N ALA A 186 -3.98 -0.54 8.55
CA ALA A 186 -4.76 -0.69 7.33
C ALA A 186 -5.38 0.67 6.95
N CYS A 187 -5.07 1.16 5.76
CA CYS A 187 -5.67 2.37 5.20
C CYS A 187 -6.60 1.97 4.05
N PHE A 188 -7.83 2.49 4.08
CA PHE A 188 -8.85 2.22 3.06
C PHE A 188 -9.11 3.47 2.23
N HIS A 189 -8.97 3.32 0.91
CA HIS A 189 -9.31 4.33 -0.08
C HIS A 189 -10.62 3.95 -0.76
N GLY A 190 -11.76 4.22 -0.11
CA GLY A 190 -13.06 3.65 -0.47
C GLY A 190 -13.36 2.39 0.34
N LEU A 191 -13.98 1.37 -0.26
CA LEU A 191 -14.41 0.14 0.43
C LEU A 191 -15.33 0.39 1.65
N ASP A 192 -16.02 1.54 1.70
CA ASP A 192 -16.68 2.07 2.90
C ASP A 192 -17.66 1.06 3.54
N ALA A 193 -18.30 0.22 2.74
CA ALA A 193 -19.24 -0.80 3.20
C ALA A 193 -18.55 -2.01 3.89
N ASP A 194 -17.30 -2.31 3.55
CA ASP A 194 -16.63 -3.57 3.90
C ASP A 194 -15.32 -3.39 4.70
N GLN A 195 -14.93 -2.16 5.03
CA GLN A 195 -13.65 -1.87 5.69
C GLN A 195 -13.43 -2.69 6.96
N GLU A 196 -14.40 -2.67 7.88
CA GLU A 196 -14.24 -3.35 9.17
C GLU A 196 -14.06 -4.85 8.99
N GLU A 197 -14.86 -5.47 8.14
CA GLU A 197 -14.79 -6.91 7.93
C GLU A 197 -13.47 -7.32 7.27
N ASN A 198 -12.99 -6.51 6.32
CA ASN A 198 -11.66 -6.69 5.72
C ASN A 198 -10.54 -6.57 6.76
N VAL A 199 -10.66 -5.65 7.73
CA VAL A 199 -9.69 -5.54 8.83
C VAL A 199 -9.77 -6.73 9.78
N ARG A 200 -10.97 -7.25 10.09
CA ARG A 200 -11.11 -8.48 10.91
C ARG A 200 -10.40 -9.66 10.24
N ARG A 201 -10.62 -9.84 8.93
CA ARG A 201 -9.94 -10.86 8.12
C ARG A 201 -8.42 -10.70 8.17
N LEU A 202 -7.91 -9.49 8.01
CA LEU A 202 -6.47 -9.20 8.13
C LEU A 202 -5.92 -9.51 9.53
N ALA A 203 -6.65 -9.15 10.59
CA ALA A 203 -6.24 -9.44 11.96
C ALA A 203 -6.17 -10.95 12.22
N ALA A 204 -7.05 -11.74 11.60
CA ALA A 204 -7.09 -13.21 11.70
C ALA A 204 -5.98 -13.94 10.93
N VAL A 205 -5.43 -13.34 9.86
CA VAL A 205 -4.36 -13.96 9.06
C VAL A 205 -3.11 -14.20 9.93
N PRO A 206 -2.52 -15.41 9.97
CA PRO A 206 -1.28 -15.63 10.73
C PRO A 206 -0.11 -14.83 10.12
N ALA A 207 0.83 -14.43 10.96
CA ALA A 207 2.12 -13.92 10.50
C ALA A 207 3.06 -15.11 10.27
N GLU A 208 3.83 -15.07 9.18
CA GLU A 208 4.78 -16.10 8.75
C GLU A 208 6.12 -15.50 8.35
#